data_AF-A0A0D6P9W3-F1
#
_entry.id   AF-A0A0D6P9W3-F1
#
_cell.length_a   1.000
_cell.length_b   1.000
_cell.length_c   1.000
_cell.angle_alpha   90.00
_cell.angle_beta   90.00
_cell.angle_gamma   90.00
#
_symmetry.space_group_name_H-M   'P 1'
#
loop_
_entity.id
_entity.type
_entity.pdbx_description
1 polymer ?
#
loop_
_entity_poly.entity_id
_entity_poly.type
_entity_poly.pdbx_seq_one_letter_code
_entity_poly.pdbx_strand_id
1 'polypeptide(L)'
;MEATALLIDAPVTDLPRHTGLEARIADIVAPTLVQMGFELVRVAVQGRERPTVQIMADRADGGLISVDDCEEISHALGAVLDVADVIHSAWSLEISSAGIDRPLTRIKDWTNFAGHRARVEMAVPLDGRKRFAGIVLGADAATDTARLRLDDGAEVALPLADLRRAQLVLTDALIEATARPRPATDQTN
;
A
#
# COMPACT_ATOMS: atom_id res chain seq x y z
N MET A 1 19.07 -23.84 -28.41
CA MET A 1 19.08 -22.43 -28.85
C MET A 1 17.73 -22.18 -29.47
N GLU A 2 16.83 -21.37 -28.95
CA GLU A 2 16.83 -20.38 -27.86
C GLU A 2 15.49 -20.52 -27.12
N ALA A 3 15.52 -20.43 -25.79
CA ALA A 3 14.31 -20.30 -25.01
C ALA A 3 13.83 -18.85 -25.09
N THR A 4 12.69 -18.64 -25.72
CA THR A 4 11.97 -17.36 -25.71
C THR A 4 11.58 -17.00 -24.29
N ALA A 5 12.32 -16.07 -23.69
CA ALA A 5 11.89 -15.35 -22.48
C ALA A 5 10.76 -14.40 -22.86
N LEU A 6 9.51 -14.84 -22.67
CA LEU A 6 8.33 -14.00 -22.82
C LEU A 6 8.17 -13.14 -21.54
N LEU A 7 8.48 -11.86 -21.70
CA LEU A 7 7.79 -10.69 -21.12
C LEU A 7 7.22 -10.86 -19.70
N ILE A 8 8.04 -10.54 -18.69
CA ILE A 8 7.56 -10.08 -17.38
C ILE A 8 7.80 -8.55 -17.36
N ASP A 9 6.98 -7.81 -18.07
CA ASP A 9 6.95 -6.35 -17.96
C ASP A 9 5.50 -5.86 -18.07
N ALA A 10 4.65 -6.39 -17.19
CA ALA A 10 3.44 -5.68 -16.84
C ALA A 10 3.89 -4.58 -15.86
N PRO A 11 3.81 -3.29 -16.21
CA PRO A 11 4.21 -2.26 -15.29
C PRO A 11 3.22 -2.29 -14.13
N VAL A 12 3.70 -2.67 -12.95
CA VAL A 12 2.94 -2.54 -11.70
C VAL A 12 2.92 -1.04 -11.39
N THR A 13 2.04 -0.30 -12.05
CA THR A 13 2.09 1.18 -12.11
C THR A 13 1.67 1.86 -10.81
N ASP A 14 1.07 1.14 -9.86
CA ASP A 14 0.58 1.71 -8.60
C ASP A 14 1.11 0.91 -7.39
N LEU A 15 2.42 1.03 -7.14
CA LEU A 15 3.11 0.49 -5.97
C LEU A 15 3.29 1.53 -4.86
N PRO A 16 3.33 1.11 -3.58
CA PRO A 16 3.59 2.02 -2.48
C PRO A 16 5.03 2.59 -2.56
N ARG A 17 5.16 3.88 -2.26
CA ARG A 17 6.46 4.55 -2.22
C ARG A 17 7.19 4.24 -0.92
N HIS A 18 8.37 3.65 -1.02
CA HIS A 18 9.24 3.32 0.10
C HIS A 18 10.64 3.90 -0.10
N THR A 19 11.43 3.96 0.98
CA THR A 19 12.84 4.37 0.94
C THR A 19 13.68 3.38 1.72
N GLY A 20 14.99 3.30 1.44
CA GLY A 20 15.90 2.52 2.27
C GLY A 20 15.66 1.00 2.20
N LEU A 21 15.55 0.35 3.35
CA LEU A 21 15.38 -1.11 3.42
C LEU A 21 13.97 -1.53 2.97
N GLU A 22 12.93 -0.79 3.35
CA GLU A 22 11.56 -1.07 2.91
C GLU A 22 11.43 -1.04 1.39
N ALA A 23 12.14 -0.14 0.70
CA ALA A 23 12.15 -0.06 -0.76
C ALA A 23 12.72 -1.33 -1.39
N ARG A 24 13.88 -1.79 -0.91
CA ARG A 24 14.51 -3.03 -1.40
C ARG A 24 13.60 -4.24 -1.17
N ILE A 25 12.97 -4.34 0.00
CA ILE A 25 12.03 -5.42 0.29
C ILE A 25 10.82 -5.34 -0.65
N ALA A 26 10.24 -4.15 -0.86
CA ALA A 26 9.11 -3.95 -1.76
C ALA A 26 9.43 -4.42 -3.20
N ASP A 27 10.59 -4.04 -3.74
CA ASP A 27 11.05 -4.43 -5.07
C ASP A 27 11.18 -5.96 -5.22
N ILE A 28 11.61 -6.63 -4.15
CA ILE A 28 11.80 -8.08 -4.11
C ILE A 28 10.45 -8.82 -4.04
N VAL A 29 9.51 -8.35 -3.23
CA VAL A 29 8.26 -9.09 -2.94
C VAL A 29 7.12 -8.77 -3.88
N ALA A 30 7.10 -7.58 -4.49
CA ALA A 30 6.01 -7.14 -5.35
C ALA A 30 5.76 -8.07 -6.56
N PRO A 31 6.79 -8.56 -7.29
CA PRO A 31 6.57 -9.47 -8.41
C PRO A 31 5.87 -10.77 -8.00
N THR A 32 6.29 -11.37 -6.88
CA THR A 32 5.71 -12.60 -6.34
C THR A 32 4.26 -12.39 -5.92
N LEU A 33 3.95 -11.28 -5.23
CA LEU A 33 2.57 -10.93 -4.87
C LEU A 33 1.68 -10.82 -6.11
N VAL A 34 2.16 -10.14 -7.16
CA VAL A 34 1.41 -9.99 -8.41
C VAL A 34 1.14 -11.33 -9.08
N GLN A 35 2.13 -12.23 -9.12
CA GLN A 35 1.96 -13.58 -9.66
C GLN A 35 0.93 -14.40 -8.90
N MET A 36 0.80 -14.16 -7.59
CA MET A 36 -0.17 -14.80 -6.71
C MET A 36 -1.56 -14.13 -6.73
N GLY A 37 -1.76 -13.05 -7.50
CA GLY A 37 -3.03 -12.32 -7.56
C GLY A 37 -3.25 -11.31 -6.44
N PHE A 38 -2.18 -10.87 -5.79
CA PHE A 38 -2.20 -9.86 -4.73
C PHE A 38 -1.48 -8.58 -5.14
N GLU A 39 -1.78 -7.51 -4.44
CA GLU A 39 -1.15 -6.21 -4.63
C GLU A 39 -0.50 -5.77 -3.33
N LEU A 40 0.76 -5.34 -3.41
CA LEU A 40 1.45 -4.75 -2.27
C LEU A 40 0.77 -3.44 -1.85
N VAL A 41 0.39 -3.34 -0.58
CA VAL A 41 -0.16 -2.12 0.03
C VAL A 41 0.94 -1.39 0.81
N ARG A 42 1.71 -2.09 1.64
CA ARG A 42 2.74 -1.44 2.46
C ARG A 42 3.80 -2.44 2.90
N VAL A 43 5.05 -2.02 2.87
CA VAL A 43 6.15 -2.63 3.64
C VAL A 43 6.50 -1.72 4.83
N ALA A 44 6.74 -2.33 5.99
CA ALA A 44 7.34 -1.65 7.13
C ALA A 44 8.32 -2.59 7.85
N VAL A 45 9.47 -2.06 8.24
CA VAL A 45 10.42 -2.79 9.11
C VAL A 45 10.39 -2.16 10.49
N GLN A 46 10.03 -2.95 11.50
CA GLN A 46 9.86 -2.50 12.87
C GLN A 46 10.83 -3.21 13.81
N GLY A 47 11.31 -2.53 14.85
CA GLY A 47 12.32 -3.08 15.76
C GLY A 47 13.76 -2.86 15.28
N ARG A 48 14.73 -3.21 16.12
CA ARG A 48 16.17 -2.98 15.85
C ARG A 48 16.98 -4.29 15.82
N GLU A 49 17.03 -5.00 16.95
CA GLU A 49 17.87 -6.20 17.09
C GLU A 49 17.26 -7.45 16.42
N ARG A 50 15.94 -7.56 16.47
CA ARG A 50 15.15 -8.60 15.80
C ARG A 50 13.98 -7.96 15.09
N PRO A 51 14.19 -7.44 13.87
CA PRO A 51 13.16 -6.68 13.20
C PRO A 51 11.99 -7.57 12.74
N THR A 52 10.79 -7.02 12.77
CA THR A 52 9.60 -7.56 12.11
C THR A 52 9.44 -6.89 10.77
N VAL A 53 9.42 -7.67 9.70
CA VAL A 53 9.04 -7.24 8.36
C VAL A 53 7.53 -7.41 8.23
N GLN A 54 6.79 -6.31 8.23
CA GLN A 54 5.35 -6.30 8.03
C GLN A 54 5.03 -5.99 6.57
N ILE A 55 4.29 -6.89 5.93
CA ILE A 55 3.79 -6.74 4.57
C ILE A 55 2.27 -6.73 4.62
N MET A 56 1.69 -5.64 4.16
CA MET A 56 0.24 -5.52 3.93
C MET A 56 -0.06 -5.72 2.46
N ALA A 57 -1.06 -6.55 2.17
CA ALA A 57 -1.52 -6.82 0.81
C ALA A 57 -3.05 -6.63 0.67
N ASP A 58 -3.50 -6.54 -0.57
CA ASP A 58 -4.89 -6.72 -0.99
C ASP A 58 -4.96 -7.81 -2.06
N ARG A 59 -6.13 -8.43 -2.24
CA ARG A 59 -6.39 -9.18 -3.49
C ARG A 59 -6.54 -8.19 -4.66
N ALA A 60 -5.94 -8.51 -5.80
CA ALA A 60 -6.05 -7.70 -7.01
C ALA A 60 -7.49 -7.64 -7.54
N ASP A 61 -8.30 -8.68 -7.26
CA ASP A 61 -9.72 -8.76 -7.63
C ASP A 61 -10.65 -7.96 -6.71
N GLY A 62 -10.13 -7.33 -5.64
CA GLY A 62 -10.92 -6.58 -4.66
C GLY A 62 -11.56 -7.43 -3.55
N GLY A 63 -11.34 -8.75 -3.57
CA GLY A 63 -11.78 -9.67 -2.53
C GLY A 63 -11.06 -9.48 -1.18
N LEU A 64 -11.63 -10.07 -0.13
CA LEU A 64 -11.01 -10.08 1.20
C LEU A 64 -9.88 -11.11 1.24
N ILE A 65 -8.77 -10.73 1.85
CA ILE A 65 -7.69 -11.66 2.19
C ILE A 65 -8.13 -12.51 3.39
N SER A 66 -8.03 -13.82 3.23
CA SER A 66 -8.25 -14.83 4.27
C SER A 66 -6.97 -15.16 5.05
N VAL A 67 -7.09 -15.97 6.11
CA VAL A 67 -5.92 -16.45 6.87
C VAL A 67 -5.04 -17.36 5.99
N ASP A 68 -5.67 -18.22 5.17
CA ASP A 68 -4.96 -19.12 4.27
C ASP A 68 -4.17 -18.34 3.21
N ASP A 69 -4.73 -17.24 2.68
CA ASP A 69 -4.00 -16.33 1.77
C ASP A 69 -2.76 -15.74 2.47
N CYS A 70 -2.88 -15.33 3.73
CA CYS A 70 -1.74 -14.82 4.50
C CYS A 70 -0.66 -15.89 4.72
N GLU A 71 -1.05 -17.13 4.98
CA GLU A 71 -0.13 -18.27 5.13
C GLU A 71 0.63 -18.53 3.81
N GLU A 72 -0.08 -18.58 2.68
CA GLU A 72 0.51 -18.79 1.36
C GLU A 72 1.51 -17.68 1.00
N ILE A 73 1.13 -16.41 1.20
CA ILE A 73 2.00 -15.26 0.99
C ILE A 73 3.22 -15.34 1.91
N SER A 74 3.04 -15.71 3.19
CA SER A 74 4.13 -15.79 4.16
C SER A 74 5.18 -16.82 3.72
N HIS A 75 4.74 -18.00 3.28
CA HIS A 75 5.64 -19.03 2.76
C HIS A 75 6.40 -18.58 1.51
N ALA A 76 5.69 -18.01 0.54
CA ALA A 76 6.30 -17.56 -0.71
C ALA A 76 7.31 -16.42 -0.49
N LEU A 77 6.91 -15.38 0.24
CA LEU A 77 7.76 -14.21 0.48
C LEU A 77 8.91 -14.50 1.42
N GLY A 78 8.72 -15.37 2.42
CA GLY A 78 9.80 -15.83 3.29
C GLY A 78 10.95 -16.45 2.49
N ALA A 79 10.63 -17.41 1.60
CA ALA A 79 11.64 -18.05 0.75
C ALA A 79 12.35 -17.06 -0.18
N VAL A 80 11.61 -16.12 -0.77
CA VAL A 80 12.19 -15.10 -1.67
C VAL A 80 13.12 -14.15 -0.89
N LEU A 81 12.73 -13.71 0.30
CA LEU A 81 13.53 -12.81 1.14
C LEU A 81 14.78 -13.51 1.69
N ASP A 82 14.69 -14.79 2.04
CA ASP A 82 15.84 -15.59 2.48
C ASP A 82 16.89 -15.74 1.38
N VAL A 83 16.46 -15.96 0.13
CA VAL A 83 17.37 -16.04 -1.03
C VAL A 83 18.02 -14.69 -1.33
N ALA A 84 17.26 -13.60 -1.18
CA ALA A 84 17.77 -12.26 -1.44
C ALA A 84 18.73 -11.72 -0.35
N ASP A 85 18.68 -12.30 0.86
CA ASP A 85 19.54 -11.97 2.02
C ASP A 85 19.67 -10.46 2.30
N VAL A 86 18.54 -9.75 2.27
CA VAL A 86 18.51 -8.28 2.48
C VAL A 86 18.47 -7.85 3.96
N ILE A 87 18.29 -8.81 4.88
CA ILE A 87 18.21 -8.59 6.33
C ILE A 87 19.20 -9.51 7.04
N HIS A 88 20.30 -8.94 7.52
CA HIS A 88 21.42 -9.72 8.07
C HIS A 88 21.26 -10.15 9.54
N SER A 89 20.21 -9.66 10.23
CA SER A 89 19.87 -10.04 11.61
C SER A 89 18.73 -11.06 11.62
N ALA A 90 18.61 -11.86 12.69
CA ALA A 90 17.40 -12.67 12.89
C ALA A 90 16.14 -11.79 12.85
N TRP A 91 15.12 -12.21 12.12
CA TRP A 91 13.93 -11.39 11.83
C TRP A 91 12.66 -12.25 11.80
N SER A 92 11.49 -11.62 11.79
CA SER A 92 10.20 -12.29 11.62
C SER A 92 9.37 -11.64 10.52
N LEU A 93 8.63 -12.45 9.76
CA LEU A 93 7.69 -11.99 8.74
C LEU A 93 6.27 -11.91 9.31
N GLU A 94 5.57 -10.81 9.06
CA GLU A 94 4.15 -10.64 9.35
C GLU A 94 3.41 -10.27 8.07
N ILE A 95 2.43 -11.10 7.70
CA ILE A 95 1.54 -10.84 6.57
C ILE A 95 0.16 -10.45 7.11
N SER A 96 -0.39 -9.39 6.55
CA SER A 96 -1.73 -8.92 6.90
C SER A 96 -2.48 -8.35 5.70
N SER A 97 -3.80 -8.35 5.80
CA SER A 97 -4.61 -7.46 4.98
C SER A 97 -4.53 -6.03 5.52
N ALA A 98 -4.77 -5.03 4.66
CA ALA A 98 -4.75 -3.64 5.11
C ALA A 98 -5.96 -3.26 5.99
N GLY A 99 -7.08 -3.98 5.87
CA GLY A 99 -8.23 -3.92 6.78
C GLY A 99 -8.72 -2.51 7.16
N ILE A 100 -8.99 -2.31 8.46
CA ILE A 100 -9.49 -1.05 9.04
C ILE A 100 -8.39 -0.03 9.36
N ASP A 101 -7.16 -0.48 9.64
CA ASP A 101 -5.98 0.39 9.84
C ASP A 101 -5.34 0.72 8.50
N ARG A 102 -6.19 1.14 7.56
CA ARG A 102 -5.90 1.20 6.13
C ARG A 102 -4.93 2.35 5.82
N PRO A 103 -3.69 2.06 5.39
CA PRO A 103 -2.80 3.10 4.89
C PRO A 103 -3.25 3.52 3.48
N LEU A 104 -3.01 4.79 3.14
CA LEU A 104 -3.26 5.36 1.82
C LEU A 104 -1.90 5.58 1.16
N THR A 105 -1.46 4.60 0.37
CA THR A 105 -0.07 4.54 -0.13
C THR A 105 0.04 4.69 -1.64
N ARG A 106 -1.03 4.34 -2.34
CA ARG A 106 -1.15 4.22 -3.78
C ARG A 106 -2.26 5.14 -4.30
N ILE A 107 -2.21 5.54 -5.56
CA ILE A 107 -3.24 6.40 -6.19
C ILE A 107 -4.63 5.77 -6.04
N LYS A 108 -4.74 4.46 -6.25
CA LYS A 108 -6.02 3.75 -6.09
C LYS A 108 -6.50 3.71 -4.64
N ASP A 109 -5.62 3.76 -3.64
CA ASP A 109 -6.07 3.80 -2.24
C ASP A 109 -6.86 5.10 -1.98
N TRP A 110 -6.38 6.22 -2.50
CA TRP A 110 -7.10 7.50 -2.39
C TRP A 110 -8.40 7.50 -3.18
N THR A 111 -8.40 6.92 -4.37
CA THR A 111 -9.58 6.84 -5.23
C THR A 111 -10.67 5.94 -4.63
N ASN A 112 -10.29 4.75 -4.15
CA ASN A 112 -11.21 3.75 -3.61
C ASN A 112 -11.85 4.17 -2.29
N PHE A 113 -11.18 5.02 -1.51
CA PHE A 113 -11.66 5.48 -0.21
C PHE A 113 -12.09 6.95 -0.21
N ALA A 114 -12.44 7.50 -1.39
CA ALA A 114 -13.11 8.79 -1.48
C ALA A 114 -14.38 8.83 -0.61
N GLY A 115 -14.60 9.95 0.07
CA GLY A 115 -15.67 10.12 1.06
C GLY A 115 -15.31 9.70 2.49
N HIS A 116 -14.23 8.94 2.69
CA HIS A 116 -13.77 8.59 4.03
C HIS A 116 -12.82 9.64 4.62
N ARG A 117 -12.75 9.69 5.95
CA ARG A 117 -11.87 10.61 6.67
C ARG A 117 -10.45 10.04 6.73
N ALA A 118 -9.44 10.87 6.47
CA ALA A 118 -8.02 10.50 6.54
C ALA A 118 -7.22 11.48 7.40
N ARG A 119 -6.08 11.01 7.90
CA ARG A 119 -5.00 11.84 8.45
C ARG A 119 -3.75 11.61 7.63
N VAL A 120 -3.03 12.71 7.39
CA VAL A 120 -1.85 12.75 6.53
C VAL A 120 -0.74 13.50 7.22
N GLU A 121 0.46 12.94 7.16
CA GLU A 121 1.72 13.57 7.54
C GLU A 121 2.63 13.62 6.32
N MET A 122 3.10 14.82 6.00
CA MET A 122 4.06 15.06 4.92
C MET A 122 5.49 14.93 5.46
N ALA A 123 6.38 14.35 4.65
CA ALA A 123 7.81 14.38 4.88
C ALA A 123 8.35 15.81 4.69
N VAL A 124 7.94 16.43 3.56
CA VAL A 124 8.24 17.82 3.20
C VAL A 124 7.02 18.69 3.51
N PRO A 125 7.14 19.79 4.28
CA PRO A 125 6.00 20.68 4.53
C PRO A 125 5.40 21.22 3.23
N LEU A 126 4.08 21.20 3.13
CA LEU A 126 3.33 21.91 2.10
C LEU A 126 2.78 23.20 2.72
N ASP A 127 3.15 24.35 2.18
CA ASP A 127 2.77 25.67 2.71
C ASP A 127 3.06 25.84 4.21
N GLY A 128 4.21 25.33 4.66
CA GLY A 128 4.63 25.37 6.07
C GLY A 128 3.88 24.38 6.99
N ARG A 129 2.95 23.59 6.45
CA ARG A 129 2.14 22.62 7.18
C ARG A 129 2.57 21.18 6.87
N LYS A 130 2.77 20.37 7.91
CA LYS A 130 3.09 18.93 7.76
C LYS A 130 1.91 18.00 7.99
N ARG A 131 0.85 18.44 8.67
CA ARG A 131 -0.24 17.56 9.12
C ARG A 131 -1.59 18.02 8.59
N PHE A 132 -2.27 17.12 7.90
CA PHE A 132 -3.58 17.35 7.30
C PHE A 132 -4.57 16.31 7.81
N ALA A 133 -5.83 16.72 7.93
CA ALA A 133 -6.93 15.84 8.26
C ALA A 133 -8.18 16.35 7.54
N GLY A 134 -9.00 15.43 7.05
CA GLY A 134 -10.13 15.80 6.21
C GLY A 134 -10.76 14.60 5.51
N ILE A 135 -11.64 14.90 4.56
CA ILE A 135 -12.33 13.91 3.72
C ILE A 135 -11.54 13.69 2.44
N VAL A 136 -11.26 12.43 2.13
CA VAL A 136 -10.59 12.02 0.89
C VAL A 136 -11.51 12.32 -0.30
N LEU A 137 -10.96 12.99 -1.32
CA LEU A 137 -11.68 13.30 -2.55
C LEU A 137 -11.24 12.42 -3.74
N GLY A 138 -10.25 11.55 -3.53
CA GLY A 138 -9.60 10.77 -4.59
C GLY A 138 -8.14 11.18 -4.77
N ALA A 139 -7.56 10.79 -5.90
CA ALA A 139 -6.24 11.23 -6.35
C ALA A 139 -6.27 11.55 -7.85
N ASP A 140 -5.30 12.34 -8.29
CA ASP A 140 -5.05 12.65 -9.69
C ASP A 140 -3.77 11.92 -10.12
N ALA A 141 -3.93 10.94 -11.00
CA ALA A 141 -2.83 10.11 -11.48
C ALA A 141 -1.87 10.86 -12.42
N ALA A 142 -2.36 11.88 -13.14
CA ALA A 142 -1.54 12.65 -14.08
C ALA A 142 -0.57 13.58 -13.34
N THR A 143 -0.98 14.09 -12.18
CA THR A 143 -0.16 14.97 -11.33
C THR A 143 0.50 14.26 -10.15
N ASP A 144 0.20 12.97 -9.92
CA ASP A 144 0.65 12.18 -8.76
C ASP A 144 0.30 12.85 -7.42
N THR A 145 -0.93 13.36 -7.30
CA THR A 145 -1.41 14.07 -6.11
C THR A 145 -2.66 13.44 -5.50
N ALA A 146 -2.70 13.40 -4.17
CA ALA A 146 -3.86 13.01 -3.39
C ALA A 146 -4.70 14.26 -3.08
N ARG A 147 -6.03 14.15 -3.15
CA ARG A 147 -6.94 15.27 -2.87
C ARG A 147 -7.68 15.08 -1.56
N LEU A 148 -7.66 16.12 -0.73
CA LEU A 148 -8.29 16.13 0.59
C LEU A 148 -9.10 17.41 0.79
N ARG A 149 -10.34 17.29 1.29
CA ARG A 149 -11.11 18.41 1.83
C ARG A 149 -10.89 18.52 3.32
N LEU A 150 -10.27 19.60 3.75
CA LEU A 150 -9.95 19.89 5.15
C LEU A 150 -11.21 20.25 5.95
N ASP A 151 -11.08 20.25 7.28
CA ASP A 151 -12.18 20.53 8.21
C ASP A 151 -12.73 21.96 8.10
N ASP A 152 -11.92 22.91 7.60
CA ASP A 152 -12.32 24.29 7.29
C ASP A 152 -12.99 24.44 5.91
N GLY A 153 -13.15 23.32 5.18
CA GLY A 153 -13.74 23.28 3.85
C GLY A 153 -12.75 23.51 2.70
N ALA A 154 -11.50 23.89 2.98
CA ALA A 154 -10.50 24.07 1.93
C ALA A 154 -10.12 22.73 1.29
N GLU A 155 -9.87 22.72 -0.01
CA GLU A 155 -9.34 21.55 -0.73
C GLU A 155 -7.84 21.71 -0.95
N VAL A 156 -7.10 20.62 -0.71
CA VAL A 156 -5.65 20.58 -0.90
C VAL A 156 -5.27 19.40 -1.78
N ALA A 157 -4.26 19.61 -2.63
CA ALA A 157 -3.58 18.57 -3.38
C ALA A 157 -2.23 18.28 -2.71
N LEU A 158 -2.02 17.02 -2.32
CA LEU A 158 -0.85 16.55 -1.59
C LEU A 158 -0.01 15.66 -2.51
N PRO A 159 1.20 16.06 -2.91
CA PRO A 159 2.07 15.22 -3.73
C PRO A 159 2.34 13.88 -3.03
N LEU A 160 2.08 12.75 -3.70
CA LEU A 160 2.27 11.43 -3.09
C LEU A 160 3.74 11.19 -2.74
N ALA A 161 4.66 11.69 -3.54
CA ALA A 161 6.10 11.60 -3.31
C ALA A 161 6.55 12.26 -1.99
N ASP A 162 5.81 13.26 -1.50
CA ASP A 162 6.14 13.99 -0.27
C ASP A 162 5.41 13.46 0.96
N LEU A 163 4.60 12.40 0.82
CA LEU A 163 3.90 11.78 1.94
C LEU A 163 4.87 11.01 2.83
N ARG A 164 4.84 11.31 4.13
CA ARG A 164 5.49 10.46 5.16
C ARG A 164 4.58 9.32 5.58
N ARG A 165 3.31 9.62 5.78
CA ARG A 165 2.28 8.68 6.23
C ARG A 165 0.90 9.21 5.88
N ALA A 166 0.02 8.34 5.39
CA ALA A 166 -1.39 8.65 5.27
C ALA A 166 -2.20 7.40 5.63
N GLN A 167 -3.29 7.59 6.37
CA GLN A 167 -4.15 6.49 6.80
C GLN A 167 -5.59 6.98 7.02
N LEU A 168 -6.53 6.07 6.84
CA LEU A 168 -7.93 6.33 7.17
C LEU A 168 -8.13 6.46 8.68
N VAL A 169 -9.11 7.27 9.06
CA VAL A 169 -9.56 7.38 10.44
C VAL A 169 -10.68 6.37 10.66
N LEU A 170 -10.58 5.58 11.72
CA LEU A 170 -11.62 4.64 12.11
C LEU A 170 -12.95 5.39 12.37
N THR A 171 -13.97 5.04 11.57
CA THR A 171 -15.35 5.53 11.67
C THR A 171 -16.30 4.38 11.38
N ASP A 172 -17.56 4.50 11.79
CA ASP A 172 -18.58 3.47 11.52
C ASP A 172 -18.75 3.22 10.01
N ALA A 173 -18.73 4.28 9.21
CA ALA A 173 -18.77 4.19 7.75
C ALA A 173 -17.57 3.42 7.19
N LEU A 174 -16.37 3.57 7.77
CA LEU A 174 -15.19 2.81 7.35
C LEU A 174 -15.30 1.33 7.73
N ILE A 175 -15.79 1.03 8.94
CA ILE A 175 -16.02 -0.36 9.38
C ILE A 175 -16.96 -1.06 8.39
N GLU A 176 -18.07 -0.41 8.03
CA GLU A 176 -19.02 -0.97 7.08
C GLU A 176 -18.42 -1.16 5.66
N ALA A 177 -17.64 -0.20 5.18
CA ALA A 177 -17.01 -0.26 3.86
C ALA A 177 -15.94 -1.36 3.74
N THR A 178 -15.20 -1.61 4.82
CA THR A 178 -14.10 -2.61 4.85
C THR A 178 -14.56 -4.03 5.19
N ALA A 179 -15.79 -4.20 5.68
CA ALA A 179 -16.36 -5.51 6.01
C ALA A 179 -16.87 -6.30 4.78
N ARG A 180 -16.89 -5.68 3.60
CA ARG A 180 -17.41 -6.30 2.37
C ARG A 180 -16.33 -6.30 1.27
N PRO A 181 -16.29 -7.32 0.39
CA PRO A 181 -15.47 -7.29 -0.81
C PRO A 181 -15.73 -6.03 -1.63
N ARG A 182 -14.69 -5.44 -2.21
CA ARG A 182 -14.88 -4.33 -3.14
C ARG A 182 -15.37 -4.88 -4.48
N PRO A 183 -16.29 -4.18 -5.16
CA PRO A 183 -16.54 -4.48 -6.56
C PRO A 183 -15.23 -4.32 -7.35
N ALA A 184 -14.99 -5.24 -8.29
CA ALA A 184 -13.85 -5.12 -9.19
C ALA A 184 -13.88 -3.75 -9.86
N THR A 185 -12.75 -3.05 -9.84
CA THR A 185 -12.64 -1.78 -10.55
C THR A 185 -12.69 -2.10 -12.04
N ASP A 186 -13.81 -1.83 -12.69
CA ASP A 186 -13.94 -1.97 -14.15
C ASP A 186 -12.90 -1.03 -14.77
N GLN A 187 -11.83 -1.61 -15.36
CA GLN A 187 -10.88 -0.87 -16.18
C GLN A 187 -11.57 -0.56 -17.51
N THR A 188 -12.53 0.37 -17.47
CA THR A 188 -13.24 0.83 -18.66
C THR A 188 -12.43 1.97 -19.27
N ASN A 189 -11.54 1.56 -20.18
CA ASN A 189 -11.11 2.21 -21.43
C ASN A 189 -10.72 3.70 -21.39
#